data_AF-A0A8H4VND4-F1
#
_entry.id   AF-A0A8H4VND4-F1
#
_cell.length_a   1.000
_cell.length_b   1.000
_cell.length_c   1.000
_cell.angle_alpha   90.00
_cell.angle_beta   90.00
_cell.angle_gamma   90.00
#
_symmetry.space_group_name_H-M   'P 1'
#
loop_
_entity.id
_entity.type
_entity.pdbx_description
1 polymer ?
#
loop_
_entity_poly.entity_id
_entity_poly.type
_entity_poly.pdbx_seq_one_letter_code
_entity_poly.pdbx_strand_id
1 'polypeptide(L)'
;MNEISLMSTTNPQEKVSKAQESLAQWTKSLVQLWILGEKLVIPKLQNLATDKLVLVCSSSKFPTLMSSIDIIYKNTADGSPLRRLAVDSCAWMMQSDVFKKLKNIFTKDFLIDLTMTFSRATSPLEKECQRRKIKDTDFHISKDAPDVNPSSGATKT
;
A
#
# COMPACT_ATOMS: atom_id res chain seq x y z
N MET A 1 44.26 7.80 -32.68
CA MET A 1 42.89 7.78 -33.25
C MET A 1 42.49 6.32 -33.36
N ASN A 2 41.48 5.76 -32.70
CA ASN A 2 40.40 6.30 -31.86
C ASN A 2 40.05 5.22 -30.83
N GLU A 3 40.19 5.52 -29.55
CA GLU A 3 39.40 4.87 -28.50
C GLU A 3 38.02 5.53 -28.51
N ILE A 4 36.99 4.80 -28.94
CA ILE A 4 35.61 5.19 -28.64
C ILE A 4 35.09 4.20 -27.61
N SER A 5 35.23 4.66 -26.37
CA SER A 5 34.43 4.41 -25.18
C SER A 5 33.18 3.56 -25.38
N LEU A 6 33.20 2.38 -24.74
CA LEU A 6 32.06 1.51 -24.51
C LEU A 6 31.11 2.18 -23.50
N MET A 7 30.30 3.15 -23.94
CA MET A 7 29.19 3.66 -23.13
C MET A 7 28.05 2.65 -23.17
N SER A 8 27.91 1.90 -22.07
CA SER A 8 26.78 1.02 -21.79
C SER A 8 25.47 1.80 -21.90
N THR A 9 24.73 1.57 -22.97
CA THR A 9 23.33 2.00 -23.14
C THR A 9 22.45 1.15 -22.23
N THR A 10 22.42 1.50 -20.94
CA THR A 10 21.52 0.86 -19.99
C THR A 10 20.07 1.16 -20.36
N ASN A 11 19.29 0.09 -20.56
CA ASN A 11 17.88 0.12 -20.94
C ASN A 11 17.08 0.98 -19.93
N PRO A 12 16.27 1.95 -20.39
CA PRO A 12 15.45 2.79 -19.51
C PRO A 12 14.55 2.01 -18.55
N GLN A 13 14.05 0.83 -18.94
CA GLN A 13 13.22 -0.02 -18.08
C GLN A 13 14.02 -0.67 -16.95
N GLU A 14 15.24 -1.11 -17.24
CA GLU A 14 16.14 -1.74 -16.27
C GLU A 14 16.64 -0.74 -15.22
N LYS A 15 16.86 0.52 -15.64
CA LYS A 15 17.24 1.61 -14.75
C LYS A 15 16.13 1.99 -13.76
N VAL A 16 14.87 1.93 -14.18
CA VAL A 16 13.70 2.20 -13.32
C VAL A 16 13.53 1.10 -12.27
N SER A 17 13.63 -0.18 -12.66
CA SER A 17 13.53 -1.31 -11.71
C SER A 17 14.57 -1.21 -10.60
N LYS A 18 15.83 -0.98 -10.97
CA LYS A 18 16.93 -0.87 -10.00
C LYS A 18 16.78 0.31 -9.04
N ALA A 19 16.30 1.45 -9.54
CA ALA A 19 16.05 2.63 -8.71
C ALA A 19 14.90 2.40 -7.71
N GLN A 20 13.83 1.71 -8.14
CA GLN A 20 12.71 1.36 -7.27
C GLN A 20 13.12 0.38 -6.17
N GLU A 21 13.92 -0.63 -6.50
CA GLU A 21 14.47 -1.59 -5.54
C GLU A 21 15.37 -0.89 -4.50
N SER A 22 16.24 0.00 -4.95
CA SER A 22 17.09 0.80 -4.05
C SER A 22 16.26 1.67 -3.11
N LEU A 23 15.21 2.31 -3.62
CA LEU A 23 14.31 3.14 -2.82
C LEU A 23 13.51 2.31 -1.82
N ALA A 24 13.04 1.13 -2.22
CA ALA A 24 12.33 0.20 -1.33
C ALA A 24 13.23 -0.27 -0.18
N GLN A 25 14.48 -0.62 -0.49
CA GLN A 25 15.47 -1.02 0.51
C GLN A 25 15.79 0.13 1.47
N TRP A 26 15.97 1.35 0.95
CA TRP A 26 16.18 2.54 1.77
C TRP A 26 14.98 2.82 2.71
N THR A 27 13.77 2.73 2.17
CA THR A 27 12.53 2.92 2.94
C THR A 27 12.43 1.90 4.08
N LYS A 28 12.75 0.64 3.79
CA LYS A 28 12.78 -0.44 4.80
C LYS A 28 13.79 -0.14 5.92
N SER A 29 14.99 0.34 5.59
CA SER A 29 16.00 0.74 6.59
C SER A 29 15.50 1.88 7.48
N LEU A 30 14.80 2.88 6.92
CA LEU A 30 14.21 3.97 7.70
C LEU A 30 13.10 3.49 8.65
N VAL A 31 12.25 2.55 8.20
CA VAL A 31 11.24 1.91 9.05
C VAL A 31 11.89 1.17 10.21
N GLN A 32 12.93 0.38 9.95
CA GLN A 32 13.67 -0.33 10.99
C GLN A 32 14.35 0.63 11.97
N LEU A 33 14.90 1.73 11.47
CA LEU A 33 15.53 2.76 12.30
C LEU A 33 14.50 3.46 13.20
N TRP A 34 13.30 3.72 12.69
CA TRP A 34 12.21 4.27 13.48
C TRP A 34 11.81 3.31 14.61
N ILE A 35 11.63 2.01 14.30
CA ILE A 35 11.30 0.96 15.28
C ILE A 35 12.42 0.83 16.32
N LEU A 36 13.68 0.93 15.91
CA LEU A 36 14.82 0.93 16.83
C LEU A 36 14.77 2.13 17.77
N GLY A 37 14.44 3.32 17.24
CA GLY A 37 14.24 4.53 18.05
C GLY A 37 13.12 4.36 19.08
N GLU A 38 12.03 3.66 18.74
CA GLU A 38 10.97 3.33 19.70
C GLU A 38 11.49 2.41 20.82
N LYS A 39 12.17 1.32 20.46
CA LYS A 39 12.72 0.34 21.42
C LYS A 39 13.76 0.93 22.36
N LEU A 40 14.57 1.86 21.86
CA LEU A 40 15.61 2.54 22.64
C LEU A 40 15.11 3.83 23.31
N VAL A 41 13.84 4.20 23.11
CA VAL A 41 13.23 5.44 23.64
C VAL A 41 14.04 6.68 23.23
N ILE A 42 14.33 6.80 21.93
CA ILE A 42 15.08 7.91 21.32
C ILE A 42 14.16 8.68 20.35
N PRO A 43 13.33 9.63 20.84
CA PRO A 43 12.39 10.37 20.00
C PRO A 43 13.05 11.14 18.85
N LYS A 44 14.26 11.67 19.08
CA LYS A 44 15.02 12.39 18.04
C LYS A 44 15.30 11.49 16.83
N LEU A 45 15.58 10.21 17.05
CA LEU A 45 15.83 9.25 15.99
C LEU A 45 14.54 8.94 15.22
N GLN A 46 13.44 8.74 15.94
CA GLN A 46 12.12 8.51 15.33
C GLN A 46 11.73 9.71 14.46
N ASN A 47 11.88 10.94 14.95
CA ASN A 47 11.54 12.14 14.19
C ASN A 47 12.39 12.27 12.93
N LEU A 48 13.71 12.06 13.01
CA LEU A 48 14.59 12.10 11.85
C LEU A 48 14.22 11.02 10.80
N ALA A 49 13.88 9.81 11.26
CA ALA A 49 13.41 8.75 10.37
C ALA A 49 12.06 9.13 9.73
N THR A 50 11.13 9.68 10.50
CA THR A 50 9.83 10.18 10.02
C THR A 50 10.02 11.26 8.95
N ASP A 51 10.88 12.26 9.17
CA ASP A 51 11.14 13.32 8.20
C ASP A 51 11.60 12.75 6.85
N LYS A 52 12.49 11.75 6.89
CA LYS A 52 12.97 11.08 5.68
C LYS A 52 11.89 10.22 5.02
N LEU A 53 11.07 9.51 5.80
CA LEU A 53 9.96 8.72 5.27
C LEU A 53 8.90 9.61 4.59
N VAL A 54 8.56 10.76 5.19
CA VAL A 54 7.63 11.74 4.61
C VAL A 54 8.18 12.29 3.31
N LEU A 55 9.47 12.65 3.26
CA LEU A 55 10.12 13.09 2.03
C LEU A 55 10.03 12.04 0.93
N VAL A 56 10.33 10.77 1.27
CA VAL A 56 10.23 9.65 0.32
C VAL A 56 8.79 9.48 -0.19
N CYS A 57 7.79 9.53 0.69
CA CYS A 57 6.39 9.42 0.30
C CYS A 57 5.99 10.57 -0.64
N SER A 58 6.25 11.82 -0.24
CA SER A 58 5.89 13.01 -1.05
C SER A 58 6.60 13.07 -2.41
N SER A 59 7.79 12.49 -2.53
CA SER A 59 8.61 12.55 -3.76
C SER A 59 8.40 11.35 -4.69
N SER A 60 7.71 10.31 -4.23
CA SER A 60 7.48 9.08 -4.98
C SER A 60 6.04 9.01 -5.49
N LYS A 61 5.86 8.62 -6.76
CA LYS A 61 4.53 8.26 -7.29
C LYS A 61 4.07 6.86 -6.85
N PHE A 62 4.97 6.10 -6.21
CA PHE A 62 4.71 4.75 -5.74
C PHE A 62 4.59 4.72 -4.21
N PRO A 63 3.68 3.91 -3.65
CA PRO A 63 3.49 3.81 -2.21
C PRO A 63 4.62 2.96 -1.61
N THR A 64 5.76 3.60 -1.33
CA THR A 64 7.02 2.95 -0.94
C THR A 64 6.94 2.23 0.40
N LEU A 65 6.04 2.66 1.30
CA LEU A 65 5.82 2.03 2.60
C LEU A 65 5.11 0.68 2.51
N MET A 66 4.51 0.32 1.36
CA MET A 66 3.70 -0.90 1.22
C MET A 66 4.50 -2.17 1.49
N SER A 67 5.75 -2.22 1.03
CA SER A 67 6.64 -3.37 1.26
C SER A 67 7.00 -3.57 2.74
N SER A 68 6.72 -2.59 3.59
CA SER A 68 7.06 -2.60 5.01
C SER A 68 5.83 -2.66 5.93
N ILE A 69 4.62 -2.78 5.40
CA ILE A 69 3.37 -2.82 6.21
C ILE A 69 3.43 -3.94 7.25
N ASP A 70 3.81 -5.15 6.87
CA ASP A 70 3.94 -6.26 7.80
C ASP A 70 4.92 -5.97 8.93
N ILE A 71 6.07 -5.35 8.61
CA ILE A 71 7.09 -5.00 9.59
C ILE A 71 6.55 -3.93 10.55
N ILE A 72 5.88 -2.91 10.02
CA ILE A 72 5.31 -1.81 10.80
C ILE A 72 4.28 -2.36 11.78
N TYR A 73 3.28 -3.11 11.31
CA TYR A 73 2.19 -3.61 12.16
C TYR A 73 2.67 -4.66 13.16
N LYS A 74 3.65 -5.50 12.80
CA LYS A 74 4.22 -6.48 13.71
C LYS A 74 5.06 -5.89 14.85
N ASN A 75 5.65 -4.70 14.65
CA ASN A 75 6.65 -4.16 15.57
C ASN A 75 6.25 -2.87 16.27
N THR A 76 5.03 -2.37 16.04
CA THR A 76 4.54 -1.13 16.66
C THR A 76 3.21 -1.38 17.34
N ALA A 77 2.89 -0.62 18.38
CA ALA A 77 1.60 -0.68 19.05
C ALA A 77 0.49 0.03 18.23
N ASP A 78 -0.76 -0.27 18.58
CA ASP A 78 -1.92 0.44 18.03
C ASP A 78 -1.81 1.95 18.29
N GLY A 79 -2.19 2.76 17.29
CA GLY A 79 -2.08 4.21 17.36
C GLY A 79 -0.65 4.76 17.18
N SER A 80 0.36 3.92 16.95
CA SER A 80 1.75 4.35 16.68
C SER A 80 1.81 5.39 15.53
N PRO A 81 2.63 6.46 15.66
CA PRO A 81 2.82 7.43 14.59
C PRO A 81 3.27 6.82 13.26
N LEU A 82 4.04 5.73 13.31
CA LEU A 82 4.51 5.06 12.09
C LEU A 82 3.36 4.34 11.35
N ARG A 83 2.41 3.72 12.07
CA ARG A 83 1.21 3.15 11.48
C ARG A 83 0.36 4.22 10.80
N ARG A 84 0.15 5.36 11.49
CA ARG A 84 -0.59 6.50 10.92
C ARG A 84 0.06 7.03 9.65
N LEU A 85 1.38 7.21 9.64
CA LEU A 85 2.12 7.63 8.45
C LEU A 85 1.92 6.66 7.27
N ALA A 86 1.99 5.35 7.53
CA ALA A 86 1.76 4.34 6.48
C ALA A 86 0.33 4.41 5.91
N VAL A 87 -0.66 4.58 6.78
CA VAL A 87 -2.07 4.73 6.39
C VAL A 87 -2.29 6.02 5.60
N ASP A 88 -1.81 7.15 6.08
CA ASP A 88 -1.97 8.45 5.41
C ASP A 88 -1.30 8.45 4.04
N SER A 89 -0.09 7.86 3.93
CA SER A 89 0.59 7.70 2.64
C SER A 89 -0.25 6.88 1.64
N CYS A 90 -0.96 5.87 2.12
CA CYS A 90 -1.79 5.02 1.29
C CYS A 90 -3.10 5.72 0.90
N ALA A 91 -3.81 6.26 1.88
CA ALA A 91 -5.13 6.88 1.71
C ALA A 91 -5.11 8.01 0.68
N TRP A 92 -4.05 8.81 0.66
CA TRP A 92 -4.00 10.05 -0.13
C TRP A 92 -3.16 9.96 -1.39
N MET A 93 -2.46 8.84 -1.63
CA MET A 93 -1.61 8.68 -2.82
C MET A 93 -2.02 7.50 -3.71
N MET A 94 -2.72 6.50 -3.18
CA MET A 94 -3.05 5.30 -3.96
C MET A 94 -4.33 5.47 -4.77
N GLN A 95 -4.26 5.07 -6.04
CA GLN A 95 -5.45 4.89 -6.88
C GLN A 95 -6.16 3.58 -6.53
N SER A 96 -7.48 3.54 -6.78
CA SER A 96 -8.35 2.42 -6.42
C SER A 96 -7.92 1.08 -7.06
N ASP A 97 -7.36 1.11 -8.26
CA ASP A 97 -6.88 -0.09 -8.97
C ASP A 97 -5.64 -0.72 -8.32
N VAL A 98 -4.81 0.09 -7.66
CA VAL A 98 -3.59 -0.35 -6.99
C VAL A 98 -3.92 -1.23 -5.79
N PHE A 99 -5.01 -0.96 -5.06
CA PHE A 99 -5.45 -1.80 -3.95
C PHE A 99 -5.75 -3.24 -4.39
N LYS A 100 -6.33 -3.41 -5.58
CA LYS A 100 -6.63 -4.73 -6.14
C LYS A 100 -5.35 -5.50 -6.48
N LYS A 101 -4.34 -4.80 -7.01
CA LYS A 101 -3.02 -5.38 -7.34
C LYS A 101 -2.25 -5.81 -6.11
N LEU A 102 -2.37 -5.07 -5.00
CA LEU A 102 -1.61 -5.29 -3.76
C LEU A 102 -2.40 -6.01 -2.66
N LYS A 103 -3.52 -6.66 -3.00
CA LYS A 103 -4.46 -7.28 -2.02
C LYS A 103 -3.81 -8.19 -0.98
N ASN A 104 -2.71 -8.88 -1.33
CA ASN A 104 -2.03 -9.83 -0.45
C ASN A 104 -1.01 -9.18 0.50
N ILE A 105 -0.75 -7.88 0.35
CA ILE A 105 0.22 -7.12 1.16
C ILE A 105 -0.44 -6.51 2.40
N PHE A 106 -1.76 -6.29 2.36
CA PHE A 106 -2.44 -5.60 3.42
C PHE A 106 -2.79 -6.53 4.58
N THR A 107 -2.30 -6.22 5.76
CA THR A 107 -2.78 -6.84 7.00
C THR A 107 -4.22 -6.41 7.28
N LYS A 108 -4.97 -7.23 8.02
CA LYS A 108 -6.34 -6.89 8.43
C LYS A 108 -6.39 -5.58 9.20
N ASP A 109 -5.48 -5.41 10.16
CA ASP A 109 -5.41 -4.22 11.00
C ASP A 109 -5.12 -2.96 10.17
N PHE A 110 -4.26 -3.07 9.15
CA PHE A 110 -4.01 -1.96 8.22
C PHE A 110 -5.27 -1.56 7.45
N LEU A 111 -6.05 -2.54 6.97
CA LEU A 111 -7.30 -2.25 6.26
C LEU A 111 -8.34 -1.60 7.18
N ILE A 112 -8.37 -1.97 8.46
CA ILE A 112 -9.21 -1.31 9.46
C ILE A 112 -8.77 0.15 9.63
N ASP A 113 -7.49 0.41 9.88
CA ASP A 113 -6.99 1.78 10.06
C ASP A 113 -7.25 2.63 8.81
N LEU A 114 -7.04 2.06 7.62
CA LEU A 114 -7.29 2.74 6.34
C LEU A 114 -8.78 3.07 6.14
N THR A 115 -9.68 2.13 6.40
CA THR A 115 -11.13 2.37 6.28
C THR A 115 -11.63 3.38 7.32
N MET A 116 -11.05 3.38 8.52
CA MET A 116 -11.31 4.41 9.53
C MET A 116 -10.85 5.80 9.05
N THR A 117 -9.68 5.90 8.40
CA THR A 117 -9.19 7.16 7.82
C THR A 117 -10.14 7.68 6.74
N PHE A 118 -10.58 6.84 5.79
CA PHE A 118 -11.56 7.27 4.79
C PHE A 118 -12.91 7.65 5.40
N SER A 119 -13.38 6.88 6.38
CA SER A 119 -14.64 7.17 7.08
C SER A 119 -14.57 8.52 7.80
N ARG A 120 -13.45 8.86 8.43
CA ARG A 120 -13.26 10.16 9.10
C ARG A 120 -13.17 11.32 8.11
N ALA A 121 -12.58 11.10 6.95
CA ALA A 121 -12.44 12.13 5.92
C ALA A 121 -13.73 12.39 5.13
N THR A 122 -14.63 11.41 5.05
CA THR A 122 -15.91 11.57 4.35
C THR A 122 -16.88 12.38 5.21
N SER A 123 -17.41 13.48 4.68
CA SER A 123 -18.35 14.33 5.41
C SER A 123 -19.68 13.61 5.69
N PRO A 124 -20.41 13.97 6.76
CA PRO A 124 -21.73 13.39 7.04
C PRO A 124 -22.71 13.56 5.88
N LEU A 125 -22.65 14.70 5.18
CA LEU A 125 -23.50 14.99 4.03
C LEU A 125 -23.17 14.07 2.84
N GLU A 126 -21.89 13.86 2.54
CA GLU A 126 -21.48 12.91 1.49
C GLU A 126 -21.94 11.48 1.83
N LYS A 127 -21.79 11.05 3.08
CA LYS A 127 -22.28 9.74 3.53
C LYS A 127 -23.79 9.60 3.34
N GLU A 128 -24.54 10.64 3.66
CA GLU A 128 -25.99 10.70 3.47
C GLU A 128 -26.37 10.62 1.98
N CYS A 129 -25.74 11.46 1.15
CA CYS A 129 -25.95 11.47 -0.29
C CYS A 129 -25.63 10.11 -0.93
N GLN A 130 -24.55 9.45 -0.52
CA GLN A 130 -24.21 8.11 -1.02
C GLN A 130 -25.19 7.06 -0.52
N ARG A 131 -25.64 7.11 0.74
CA ARG A 131 -26.62 6.17 1.28
C ARG A 131 -27.95 6.22 0.53
N ARG A 132 -28.40 7.42 0.15
CA ARG A 132 -29.64 7.59 -0.66
C ARG A 132 -29.52 7.07 -2.09
N LYS A 133 -28.30 6.96 -2.62
CA LYS A 133 -28.06 6.42 -3.97
C LYS A 133 -28.09 4.89 -4.00
N ILE A 134 -28.02 4.22 -2.84
CA ILE A 134 -28.11 2.77 -2.74
C ILE A 134 -29.53 2.37 -3.15
N LYS A 135 -29.66 1.72 -4.31
CA LYS A 135 -30.91 1.14 -4.78
C LYS A 135 -30.84 -0.37 -4.60
N ASP A 136 -31.94 -0.97 -4.15
CA ASP A 136 -32.07 -2.43 -4.01
C ASP A 136 -31.79 -3.16 -5.33
N THR A 137 -32.21 -2.56 -6.45
CA THR A 137 -32.00 -3.08 -7.80
C THR A 137 -30.54 -3.31 -8.16
N ASP A 138 -29.61 -2.54 -7.59
CA ASP A 138 -28.18 -2.66 -7.91
C ASP A 138 -27.57 -3.98 -7.38
N PHE A 139 -28.28 -4.66 -6.48
CA PHE A 139 -27.83 -5.90 -5.81
C PHE A 139 -28.70 -7.12 -6.15
N HIS A 140 -29.72 -6.98 -7.01
CA HIS A 140 -30.50 -8.12 -7.47
C HIS A 140 -29.67 -8.99 -8.42
N ILE A 141 -29.56 -10.29 -8.10
CA ILE A 141 -28.91 -11.28 -8.96
C ILE A 141 -29.96 -11.78 -9.97
N SER A 142 -29.75 -11.52 -11.26
CA SER A 142 -30.63 -12.04 -12.31
C SER A 142 -30.67 -13.57 -12.28
N LYS A 143 -31.87 -14.15 -12.34
CA LYS A 143 -32.10 -15.61 -12.38
C LYS A 143 -31.62 -16.28 -13.67
N ASP A 144 -31.20 -15.49 -14.67
CA ASP A 144 -30.71 -15.97 -15.96
C ASP A 144 -29.17 -16.09 -16.01
N ALA A 145 -28.49 -16.09 -14.87
CA ALA A 145 -27.08 -16.44 -14.83
C ALA A 145 -26.93 -17.89 -15.31
N PRO A 146 -26.17 -18.16 -16.38
CA PRO A 146 -26.03 -19.52 -16.90
C PRO A 146 -25.46 -20.41 -15.81
N ASP A 147 -26.16 -21.52 -15.55
CA ASP A 147 -25.65 -22.62 -14.74
C ASP A 147 -24.22 -22.94 -15.18
N VAL A 148 -23.25 -22.59 -14.33
CA VAL A 148 -21.91 -23.17 -14.42
C VAL A 148 -22.07 -24.62 -13.98
N ASN A 149 -22.46 -25.43 -14.95
CA ASN A 149 -22.70 -26.85 -14.83
C ASN A 149 -21.38 -27.54 -14.42
N PRO A 150 -21.30 -28.22 -13.26
CA PRO A 150 -20.15 -29.04 -12.92
C PRO A 150 -20.29 -30.41 -13.59
N SER A 151 -19.88 -30.49 -14.85
CA SER A 151 -19.50 -31.75 -15.52
C SER A 151 -18.02 -31.58 -15.90
N SER A 152 -17.06 -32.36 -15.41
CA SER A 152 -17.01 -33.81 -15.43
C SER A 152 -15.94 -34.30 -14.44
N GLY A 153 -16.36 -35.04 -13.41
CA GLY A 153 -15.50 -35.88 -12.60
C GLY A 153 -16.02 -37.32 -12.66
N ALA A 154 -15.89 -37.96 -13.81
CA ALA A 154 -16.25 -39.37 -13.97
C ALA A 154 -15.25 -40.26 -13.22
N THR A 155 -15.73 -40.91 -12.17
CA THR A 155 -15.20 -42.17 -11.64
C THR A 155 -15.26 -43.25 -12.72
N LYS A 156 -14.13 -43.92 -12.97
CA LYS A 156 -14.10 -45.34 -13.37
C LYS A 156 -12.93 -46.02 -12.67
N THR A 157 -13.31 -46.99 -11.82
CA THR A 157 -12.69 -48.30 -11.53
C THR A 157 -11.21 -48.50 -11.82
#